data_AF-A0A523UDT8-F1
#
_entry.id   AF-A0A523UDT8-F1
#
_cell.length_a   1.000
_cell.length_b   1.000
_cell.length_c   1.000
_cell.angle_alpha   90.00
_cell.angle_beta   90.00
_cell.angle_gamma   90.00
#
_symmetry.space_group_name_H-M   'P 1'
#
loop_
_entity.id
_entity.type
_entity.pdbx_description
1 polymer ?
#
loop_
_entity_poly.entity_id
_entity_poly.type
_entity_poly.pdbx_seq_one_letter_code
_entity_poly.pdbx_strand_id
1 'polypeptide(L)'
;MRCPYCGYEDSRVIDSRDAGEGIRRRRQCLECGSRFTTYERAQATTLLVIKKDGRREEFSREKLVAGIRKACAKRPVSHETIEEVVDDIEAQLHKSGRGEVATSMIGDMVMERLRHLDGVAYIRFASVYRAFADIEEVREEADAYSRLRLLHDSTSQLPLFSNSELNTVARGAVNRTASNHRREENERKKQARASSSQ
;
A
#
# COMPACT_ATOMS: atom_id res chain seq x y z
N MET A 1 -23.29 6.11 33.56
CA MET A 1 -24.03 4.89 33.18
C MET A 1 -25.20 4.77 34.14
N ARG A 2 -26.43 4.93 33.64
CA ARG A 2 -27.63 5.06 34.47
C ARG A 2 -27.95 3.76 35.24
N CYS A 3 -28.21 3.88 36.54
CA CYS A 3 -28.58 2.75 37.40
C CYS A 3 -29.95 2.19 36.99
N PRO A 4 -30.08 0.87 36.74
CA PRO A 4 -31.35 0.27 36.33
C PRO A 4 -32.39 0.21 37.46
N TYR A 5 -31.99 0.41 38.71
CA TYR A 5 -32.88 0.30 39.88
C TYR A 5 -33.44 1.66 40.32
N CYS A 6 -32.60 2.68 40.44
CA CYS A 6 -33.00 4.01 40.93
C CYS A 6 -32.86 5.12 39.88
N GLY A 7 -32.28 4.85 38.72
CA GLY A 7 -32.13 5.84 37.65
C GLY A 7 -31.01 6.87 37.83
N TYR A 8 -30.18 6.77 38.87
CA TYR A 8 -29.04 7.67 39.12
C TYR A 8 -27.92 7.50 38.07
N GLU A 9 -27.24 8.57 37.66
CA GLU A 9 -26.32 8.54 36.50
C GLU A 9 -24.92 7.99 36.80
N ASP A 10 -24.49 8.09 38.06
CA ASP A 10 -23.15 7.70 38.47
C ASP A 10 -23.08 6.30 39.09
N SER A 11 -22.04 5.58 38.70
CA SER A 11 -21.73 4.25 39.20
C SER A 11 -20.23 4.00 39.20
N ARG A 12 -19.76 3.18 40.14
CA ARG A 12 -18.37 2.76 40.30
C ARG A 12 -18.16 1.38 39.70
N VAL A 13 -17.09 1.19 38.93
CA VAL A 13 -16.67 -0.14 38.42
C VAL A 13 -15.97 -0.91 39.54
N ILE A 14 -16.43 -2.14 39.82
CA ILE A 14 -15.88 -3.03 40.85
C ILE A 14 -14.98 -4.10 40.23
N ASP A 15 -15.44 -4.70 39.13
CA ASP A 15 -14.77 -5.84 38.49
C ASP A 15 -14.91 -5.69 36.97
N SER A 16 -13.84 -5.97 36.23
CA SER A 16 -13.79 -5.90 34.77
C SER A 16 -13.15 -7.18 34.26
N ARG A 17 -13.87 -7.93 33.42
CA ARG A 17 -13.40 -9.18 32.82
C ARG A 17 -13.59 -9.14 31.31
N ASP A 18 -12.63 -9.70 30.60
CA ASP A 18 -12.76 -9.95 29.16
C ASP A 18 -13.79 -11.06 28.93
N ALA A 19 -14.70 -10.84 27.97
CA ALA A 19 -15.80 -11.74 27.65
C ALA A 19 -15.83 -12.11 26.15
N GLY A 20 -14.66 -12.17 25.50
CA GLY A 20 -14.50 -12.60 24.11
C GLY A 20 -14.98 -11.56 23.09
N GLU A 21 -16.29 -11.31 23.04
CA GLU A 21 -16.92 -10.30 22.15
C GLU A 21 -17.05 -8.91 22.80
N GLY A 22 -16.43 -8.68 23.95
CA GLY A 22 -16.51 -7.42 24.67
C GLY A 22 -16.03 -7.51 26.11
N ILE A 23 -16.26 -6.44 26.88
CA ILE A 23 -15.84 -6.34 28.28
C ILE A 23 -17.08 -6.40 29.18
N ARG A 24 -17.08 -7.37 30.10
CA ARG A 24 -18.08 -7.47 31.16
C ARG A 24 -17.61 -6.65 32.36
N ARG A 25 -18.37 -5.62 32.74
CA ARG A 25 -18.08 -4.80 33.94
C ARG A 25 -19.17 -4.96 34.99
N ARG A 26 -18.78 -5.23 36.24
CA ARG A 26 -19.67 -5.19 37.40
C ARG A 26 -19.60 -3.79 38.01
N ARG A 27 -20.72 -3.09 38.05
CA ARG A 27 -20.85 -1.71 38.55
C ARG A 27 -21.68 -1.68 39.84
N GLN A 28 -21.42 -0.69 40.68
CA GLN A 28 -22.22 -0.36 41.86
C GLN A 28 -22.73 1.07 41.76
N CYS A 29 -24.02 1.27 41.99
CA CYS A 29 -24.62 2.60 42.09
C CYS A 29 -24.11 3.31 43.37
N LEU A 30 -23.78 4.60 43.25
CA LEU A 30 -23.33 5.41 44.40
C LEU A 30 -24.49 5.85 45.31
N GLU A 31 -25.71 5.90 44.78
CA GLU A 31 -26.91 6.33 45.53
C GLU A 31 -27.56 5.16 46.29
N CYS A 32 -28.02 4.12 45.56
CA CYS A 32 -28.77 3.02 46.16
C CYS A 32 -27.92 1.80 46.56
N GLY A 33 -26.60 1.85 46.31
CA GLY A 33 -25.66 0.75 46.61
C GLY A 33 -25.84 -0.53 45.78
N SER A 34 -26.86 -0.59 44.91
CA SER A 34 -27.19 -1.78 44.12
C SER A 34 -26.11 -2.09 43.10
N ARG A 35 -25.86 -3.38 42.87
CA ARG A 35 -24.84 -3.89 41.94
C ARG A 35 -25.49 -4.41 40.68
N PHE A 36 -24.96 -4.03 39.52
CA PHE A 36 -25.43 -4.48 38.21
C PHE A 36 -24.25 -4.81 37.29
N THR A 37 -24.51 -5.58 36.23
CA THR A 37 -23.50 -5.94 35.22
C THR A 37 -23.82 -5.20 33.93
N THR A 38 -22.81 -4.61 33.30
CA THR A 38 -22.89 -4.07 31.94
C THR A 38 -21.98 -4.88 31.02
N TYR A 39 -22.48 -5.20 29.83
CA TYR A 39 -21.67 -5.71 28.74
C TYR A 39 -21.37 -4.56 27.81
N GLU A 40 -20.10 -4.17 27.72
CA GLU A 40 -19.63 -3.18 26.77
C GLU A 40 -19.10 -3.93 25.55
N ARG A 41 -19.64 -3.63 24.38
CA ARG A 41 -19.17 -4.19 23.11
C ARG A 41 -18.68 -3.05 22.25
N ALA A 42 -17.59 -3.26 21.52
CA ALA A 42 -17.17 -2.31 20.51
C ALA A 42 -18.24 -2.27 19.41
N GLN A 43 -18.88 -1.13 19.23
CA GLN A 43 -19.79 -0.94 18.11
C GLN A 43 -18.93 -0.64 16.89
N ALA A 44 -18.77 -1.64 16.01
CA ALA A 44 -18.14 -1.40 14.72
C ALA A 44 -18.98 -0.36 13.98
N THR A 45 -18.38 0.78 13.63
CA THR A 45 -19.03 1.76 12.76
C THR A 45 -19.29 1.07 11.43
N THR A 46 -20.56 0.99 11.04
CA THR A 46 -20.94 0.50 9.71
C THR A 46 -20.26 1.37 8.66
N LEU A 47 -19.39 0.78 7.84
CA LEU A 47 -18.73 1.46 6.74
C LEU A 47 -19.71 1.64 5.59
N LEU A 48 -19.99 2.89 5.25
CA LEU A 48 -20.80 3.24 4.08
C LEU A 48 -19.89 3.57 2.90
N VAL A 49 -20.22 3.04 1.74
CA VAL A 49 -19.53 3.30 0.47
C VAL A 49 -20.35 4.25 -0.37
N ILE A 50 -19.76 5.39 -0.72
CA ILE A 50 -20.33 6.35 -1.68
C ILE A 50 -19.95 5.90 -3.09
N LYS A 51 -20.95 5.52 -3.87
CA LYS A 51 -20.85 5.13 -5.28
C LYS A 51 -20.60 6.34 -6.19
N LYS A 52 -20.18 6.11 -7.44
CA LYS A 52 -19.90 7.17 -8.42
C LYS A 52 -21.14 8.01 -8.77
N ASP A 53 -22.33 7.42 -8.67
CA ASP A 53 -23.64 8.05 -8.85
C ASP A 53 -24.11 8.81 -7.59
N GLY A 54 -23.31 8.84 -6.53
CA GLY A 54 -23.65 9.48 -5.25
C GLY A 54 -24.48 8.61 -4.31
N ARG A 55 -24.88 7.40 -4.72
CA ARG A 55 -25.62 6.48 -3.87
C ARG A 55 -24.74 5.99 -2.71
N ARG A 56 -25.32 5.86 -1.52
CA ARG A 56 -24.69 5.21 -0.38
C ARG A 56 -25.14 3.76 -0.28
N GLU A 57 -24.18 2.85 -0.17
CA GLU A 57 -24.43 1.43 0.09
C GLU A 57 -23.53 0.97 1.24
N GLU A 58 -23.96 -0.04 1.99
CA GLU A 58 -23.10 -0.66 2.99
C GLU A 58 -21.92 -1.37 2.32
N PHE A 59 -20.74 -1.26 2.93
CA PHE A 59 -19.56 -1.99 2.49
C PHE A 59 -19.84 -3.50 2.58
N SER A 60 -19.61 -4.21 1.47
CA SER A 60 -19.73 -5.66 1.40
C SER A 60 -18.41 -6.25 0.94
N ARG A 61 -17.80 -7.03 1.83
CA ARG A 61 -16.56 -7.78 1.58
C ARG A 61 -16.70 -8.70 0.38
N GLU A 62 -17.83 -9.40 0.27
CA GLU A 62 -18.13 -10.34 -0.82
C GLU A 62 -18.11 -9.68 -2.21
N LYS A 63 -18.65 -8.45 -2.32
CA LYS A 63 -18.59 -7.67 -3.56
C LYS A 63 -17.14 -7.34 -3.95
N LEU A 64 -16.29 -7.03 -2.97
CA LEU A 64 -14.89 -6.70 -3.21
C LEU A 64 -14.11 -7.95 -3.67
N VAL A 65 -14.26 -9.08 -2.96
CA VAL A 65 -13.66 -10.37 -3.33
C VAL A 65 -14.06 -10.76 -4.75
N ALA A 66 -15.37 -10.69 -5.08
CA ALA A 66 -15.86 -11.03 -6.41
C ALA A 66 -15.24 -10.14 -7.51
N GLY A 67 -15.08 -8.84 -7.25
CA GLY A 67 -14.44 -7.89 -8.16
C GLY A 67 -12.97 -8.24 -8.42
N ILE A 68 -12.20 -8.49 -7.37
CA ILE A 68 -10.78 -8.86 -7.47
C ILE A 68 -10.61 -10.22 -8.14
N ARG A 69 -11.42 -11.21 -7.75
CA ARG A 69 -11.40 -12.55 -8.34
C ARG A 69 -11.65 -12.53 -9.85
N LYS A 70 -12.56 -11.65 -10.31
CA LYS A 70 -12.82 -11.47 -11.75
C LYS A 70 -11.61 -10.91 -12.48
N ALA A 71 -10.87 -9.98 -11.87
CA ALA A 71 -9.64 -9.44 -12.45
C ALA A 71 -8.50 -10.49 -12.49
N CYS A 72 -8.36 -11.30 -11.43
CA CYS A 72 -7.36 -12.35 -11.30
C CYS A 72 -7.70 -13.65 -12.05
N ALA A 73 -8.79 -13.70 -12.82
CA ALA A 73 -9.22 -14.92 -13.50
C ALA A 73 -8.14 -15.46 -14.46
N LYS A 74 -7.78 -16.75 -14.30
CA LYS A 74 -6.73 -17.46 -15.05
C LYS A 74 -5.31 -16.90 -14.82
N ARG A 75 -5.06 -16.24 -13.69
CA ARG A 75 -3.74 -15.81 -13.25
C ARG A 75 -3.23 -16.73 -12.12
N PRO A 76 -1.91 -16.80 -11.89
CA PRO A 76 -1.32 -17.58 -10.80
C PRO A 76 -1.48 -16.86 -9.45
N VAL A 77 -2.70 -16.47 -9.09
CA VAL A 77 -3.04 -15.84 -7.81
C VAL A 77 -3.95 -16.79 -7.05
N SER A 78 -3.54 -17.20 -5.85
CA SER A 78 -4.33 -18.11 -5.03
C SER A 78 -5.56 -17.40 -4.46
N HIS A 79 -6.56 -18.19 -4.07
CA HIS A 79 -7.74 -17.64 -3.38
C HIS A 79 -7.34 -16.99 -2.05
N GLU A 80 -6.40 -17.61 -1.32
CA GLU A 80 -5.89 -17.11 -0.04
C GLU A 80 -5.28 -15.71 -0.19
N THR A 81 -4.45 -15.48 -1.23
CA THR A 81 -3.88 -14.16 -1.49
C THR A 81 -4.94 -13.10 -1.80
N ILE A 82 -6.05 -13.48 -2.45
CA ILE A 82 -7.16 -12.55 -2.71
C ILE A 82 -7.86 -12.16 -1.40
N GLU A 83 -8.07 -13.13 -0.51
CA GLU A 83 -8.66 -12.89 0.81
C GLU A 83 -7.75 -12.00 1.66
N GLU A 84 -6.43 -12.25 1.69
CA GLU A 84 -5.44 -11.42 2.38
C GLU A 84 -5.47 -9.96 1.90
N VAL A 85 -5.50 -9.75 0.58
CA VAL A 85 -5.62 -8.41 -0.02
C VAL A 85 -6.88 -7.69 0.43
N VAL A 86 -8.00 -8.42 0.54
CA VAL A 86 -9.28 -7.87 0.96
C VAL A 86 -9.25 -7.52 2.45
N ASP A 87 -8.71 -8.39 3.29
CA ASP A 87 -8.55 -8.17 4.72
C ASP A 87 -7.67 -6.94 5.00
N ASP A 88 -6.59 -6.78 4.23
CA ASP A 88 -5.72 -5.61 4.31
C ASP A 88 -6.43 -4.31 3.92
N ILE A 89 -7.32 -4.36 2.93
CA ILE A 89 -8.13 -3.19 2.53
C ILE A 89 -9.13 -2.87 3.63
N GLU A 90 -9.86 -3.86 4.13
CA GLU A 90 -10.86 -3.72 5.18
C GLU A 90 -10.23 -3.16 6.47
N ALA A 91 -9.08 -3.69 6.88
CA ALA A 91 -8.33 -3.20 8.02
C ALA A 91 -7.89 -1.73 7.84
N GLN A 92 -7.46 -1.33 6.64
CA GLN A 92 -7.12 0.07 6.35
C GLN A 92 -8.34 0.99 6.35
N LEU A 93 -9.48 0.52 5.83
CA LEU A 93 -10.74 1.26 5.86
C LEU A 93 -11.19 1.50 7.30
N HIS A 94 -11.15 0.48 8.15
CA HIS A 94 -11.47 0.63 9.57
C HIS A 94 -10.47 1.53 10.32
N LYS A 95 -9.16 1.39 10.06
CA LYS A 95 -8.13 2.26 10.66
C LYS A 95 -8.29 3.72 10.28
N SER A 96 -8.87 4.03 9.11
CA SER A 96 -9.10 5.40 8.68
C SER A 96 -10.13 6.14 9.57
N GLY A 97 -10.95 5.41 10.33
CA GLY A 97 -11.96 5.98 11.23
C GLY A 97 -13.10 6.72 10.53
N ARG A 98 -13.21 6.60 9.20
CA ARG A 98 -14.23 7.26 8.39
C ARG A 98 -15.48 6.38 8.34
N GLY A 99 -16.65 6.94 8.67
CA GLY A 99 -17.93 6.25 8.51
C GLY A 99 -18.39 6.15 7.04
N GLU A 100 -17.93 7.07 6.18
CA GLU A 100 -18.23 7.08 4.75
C GLU A 100 -16.94 7.10 3.92
N VAL A 101 -16.87 6.24 2.90
CA VAL A 101 -15.71 6.10 2.01
C VAL A 101 -16.15 6.11 0.55
N ALA A 102 -15.46 6.86 -0.30
CA ALA A 102 -15.74 6.86 -1.73
C ALA A 102 -15.31 5.55 -2.39
N THR A 103 -16.08 5.09 -3.38
CA THR A 103 -15.73 3.90 -4.18
C THR A 103 -14.40 4.08 -4.91
N SER A 104 -14.04 5.32 -5.24
CA SER A 104 -12.75 5.64 -5.86
C SER A 104 -11.58 5.26 -4.96
N MET A 105 -11.65 5.63 -3.68
CA MET A 105 -10.62 5.29 -2.69
C MET A 105 -10.42 3.78 -2.57
N ILE A 106 -11.52 2.99 -2.52
CA ILE A 106 -11.44 1.53 -2.48
C ILE A 106 -10.79 0.99 -3.76
N GLY A 107 -11.19 1.51 -4.93
CA GLY A 107 -10.63 1.13 -6.22
C GLY A 107 -9.12 1.40 -6.31
N ASP A 108 -8.67 2.55 -5.81
CA ASP A 108 -7.26 2.93 -5.78
C ASP A 108 -6.45 2.01 -4.85
N MET A 109 -7.01 1.64 -3.69
CA MET A 109 -6.39 0.68 -2.77
C MET A 109 -6.24 -0.72 -3.38
N VAL A 110 -7.22 -1.17 -4.16
CA VAL A 110 -7.16 -2.44 -4.90
C VAL A 110 -6.12 -2.37 -6.01
N MET A 111 -6.11 -1.29 -6.79
CA MET A 111 -5.14 -1.08 -7.86
C MET A 111 -3.70 -1.11 -7.35
N GLU A 112 -3.44 -0.46 -6.22
CA GLU A 112 -2.10 -0.47 -5.62
C GLU A 112 -1.64 -1.88 -5.27
N ARG A 113 -2.50 -2.69 -4.63
CA ARG A 113 -2.16 -4.08 -4.27
C ARG A 113 -2.01 -4.99 -5.48
N LEU A 114 -2.92 -4.88 -6.45
CA LEU A 114 -2.85 -5.64 -7.70
C LEU A 114 -1.61 -5.29 -8.53
N ARG A 115 -1.14 -4.05 -8.45
CA ARG A 115 0.09 -3.59 -9.13
C ARG A 115 1.32 -4.40 -8.69
N HIS A 116 1.40 -4.76 -7.41
CA HIS A 116 2.50 -5.56 -6.88
C HIS A 116 2.33 -7.06 -7.11
N LEU A 117 1.08 -7.53 -7.21
CA LEU A 117 0.76 -8.95 -7.38
C LEU A 117 0.86 -9.42 -8.84
N ASP A 118 0.12 -8.79 -9.74
CA ASP A 118 0.07 -9.20 -11.15
C ASP A 118 -0.35 -8.05 -12.06
N GLY A 119 0.54 -7.71 -13.00
CA GLY A 119 0.29 -6.61 -13.94
C GLY A 119 -0.90 -6.83 -14.87
N VAL A 120 -1.21 -8.07 -15.23
CA VAL A 120 -2.36 -8.36 -16.11
C VAL A 120 -3.67 -8.22 -15.33
N ALA A 121 -3.72 -8.69 -14.08
CA ALA A 121 -4.85 -8.47 -13.19
C ALA A 121 -5.06 -6.97 -12.90
N TYR A 122 -3.98 -6.22 -12.69
CA TYR A 122 -4.01 -4.76 -12.56
C TYR A 122 -4.69 -4.10 -13.76
N ILE A 123 -4.21 -4.36 -14.99
CA ILE A 123 -4.77 -3.76 -16.21
C ILE A 123 -6.25 -4.12 -16.35
N ARG A 124 -6.63 -5.39 -16.14
CA ARG A 124 -8.03 -5.83 -16.21
C ARG A 124 -8.93 -5.13 -15.21
N PHE A 125 -8.47 -4.97 -13.98
CA PHE A 125 -9.23 -4.25 -12.96
C PHE A 125 -9.35 -2.77 -13.33
N ALA A 126 -8.26 -2.15 -13.79
CA ALA A 126 -8.24 -0.77 -14.25
C ALA A 126 -9.22 -0.53 -15.41
N SER A 127 -9.36 -1.48 -16.34
CA SER A 127 -10.30 -1.37 -17.46
C SER A 127 -11.75 -1.22 -16.99
N VAL A 128 -12.15 -1.94 -15.94
CA VAL A 128 -13.52 -1.83 -15.39
C VAL A 128 -13.65 -0.58 -14.53
N TYR A 129 -12.64 -0.26 -13.74
CA TYR A 129 -12.69 0.85 -12.78
C TYR A 129 -12.62 2.23 -13.45
N ARG A 130 -11.71 2.43 -14.39
CA ARG A 130 -11.53 3.70 -15.12
C ARG A 130 -12.43 3.82 -16.34
N ALA A 131 -13.00 2.70 -16.82
CA ALA A 131 -13.87 2.67 -18.00
C ALA A 131 -13.22 3.38 -19.20
N PHE A 132 -12.00 2.95 -19.55
CA PHE A 132 -11.23 3.54 -20.64
C PHE A 132 -12.06 3.61 -21.92
N ALA A 133 -12.03 4.76 -22.58
CA ALA A 133 -12.80 4.99 -23.79
C ALA A 133 -12.12 4.39 -25.03
N ASP A 134 -10.78 4.32 -25.00
CA ASP A 134 -9.97 3.93 -26.15
C ASP A 134 -8.86 2.93 -25.75
N ILE A 135 -8.42 2.13 -26.73
CA ILE A 135 -7.33 1.17 -26.57
C ILE A 135 -5.99 1.86 -26.32
N GLU A 136 -5.80 3.08 -26.81
CA GLU A 136 -4.59 3.87 -26.56
C GLU A 136 -4.47 4.25 -25.07
N GLU A 137 -5.57 4.56 -24.38
CA GLU A 137 -5.53 4.81 -22.92
C GLU A 137 -5.10 3.55 -22.15
N VAL A 138 -5.53 2.37 -22.59
CA VAL A 138 -5.12 1.08 -22.02
C VAL A 138 -3.62 0.86 -22.25
N ARG A 139 -3.12 1.18 -23.45
CA ARG A 139 -1.71 1.08 -23.80
C ARG A 139 -0.85 2.01 -22.96
N GLU A 140 -1.24 3.28 -22.82
CA GLU A 140 -0.53 4.25 -22.00
C GLU A 140 -0.44 3.79 -20.54
N GLU A 141 -1.53 3.24 -19.99
CA GLU A 141 -1.55 2.70 -18.63
C GLU A 141 -0.67 1.44 -18.50
N ALA A 142 -0.66 0.56 -19.49
CA ALA A 142 0.20 -0.61 -19.52
C ALA A 142 1.69 -0.24 -19.62
N ASP A 143 2.01 0.78 -20.41
CA ASP A 143 3.36 1.34 -20.55
C ASP A 143 3.79 2.06 -19.26
N ALA A 144 2.88 2.78 -18.60
CA ALA A 144 3.12 3.38 -17.28
C ALA A 144 3.40 2.32 -16.22
N TYR A 145 2.59 1.24 -16.17
CA TYR A 145 2.81 0.10 -15.28
C TYR A 145 4.17 -0.55 -15.53
N SER A 146 4.51 -0.80 -16.81
CA SER A 146 5.78 -1.42 -17.19
C SER A 146 6.98 -0.57 -16.78
N ARG A 147 6.91 0.75 -16.94
CA ARG A 147 7.94 1.70 -16.47
C ARG A 147 8.11 1.67 -14.95
N LEU A 148 7.01 1.67 -14.19
CA LEU A 148 7.04 1.60 -12.72
C LEU A 148 7.64 0.29 -12.22
N ARG A 149 7.35 -0.83 -12.89
CA ARG A 149 7.91 -2.14 -12.53
C ARG A 149 9.43 -2.21 -12.69
N LEU A 150 9.97 -1.60 -13.75
CA LEU A 150 11.43 -1.53 -13.98
C LEU A 150 12.15 -0.75 -12.87
N LEU A 151 11.51 0.27 -12.28
CA LEU A 151 12.09 1.01 -11.16
C LEU A 151 12.12 0.16 -9.87
N HIS A 152 11.06 -0.60 -9.58
CA HIS A 152 11.03 -1.49 -8.41
C HIS A 152 12.07 -2.62 -8.49
N ASP A 153 12.31 -3.19 -9.67
CA ASP A 153 13.30 -4.27 -9.85
C ASP A 153 14.76 -3.78 -9.72
N SER A 154 14.99 -2.47 -9.87
CA SER A 154 16.29 -1.86 -9.61
C SER A 154 16.58 -1.68 -8.11
N THR A 155 15.55 -1.63 -7.27
CA THR A 155 15.68 -1.52 -5.80
C THR A 155 15.79 -2.86 -5.08
N SER A 156 15.43 -3.97 -5.73
CA SER A 156 15.59 -5.34 -5.18
C SER A 156 17.01 -5.87 -5.32
N GLN A 157 17.85 -5.28 -6.17
CA GLN A 157 19.30 -5.45 -6.11
C GLN A 157 19.89 -4.44 -5.14
N LEU A 158 20.07 -4.84 -3.87
CA LEU A 158 21.05 -4.18 -3.02
C LEU A 158 22.38 -4.12 -3.81
N PRO A 159 23.00 -2.94 -3.95
CA PRO A 159 24.27 -2.87 -4.66
C PRO A 159 25.23 -3.84 -3.97
N LEU A 160 25.81 -4.78 -4.74
CA LEU A 160 26.80 -5.76 -4.23
C LEU A 160 28.03 -5.08 -3.61
N PHE A 161 28.15 -3.77 -3.80
CA PHE A 161 29.23 -2.94 -3.32
C PHE A 161 28.67 -1.75 -2.55
N SER A 162 29.32 -1.42 -1.44
CA SER A 162 29.08 -0.17 -0.73
C SER A 162 29.33 1.04 -1.65
N ASN A 163 28.61 2.15 -1.45
CA ASN A 163 28.82 3.39 -2.22
C ASN A 163 30.29 3.89 -2.18
N SER A 164 31.06 3.49 -1.16
CA SER A 164 32.50 3.71 -1.11
C SER A 164 33.27 2.93 -2.18
N GLU A 165 32.93 1.67 -2.43
CA GLU A 165 33.62 0.81 -3.40
C GLU A 165 33.33 1.21 -4.85
N LEU A 166 32.09 1.62 -5.16
CA LEU A 166 31.72 2.17 -6.47
C LEU A 166 32.52 3.44 -6.82
N ASN A 167 32.76 4.30 -5.83
CA ASN A 167 33.57 5.51 -6.01
C ASN A 167 35.05 5.18 -6.25
N THR A 168 35.59 4.11 -5.65
CA THR A 168 36.98 3.68 -5.85
C THR A 168 37.19 3.13 -7.27
N VAL A 169 36.23 2.36 -7.79
CA VAL A 169 36.26 1.82 -9.16
C VAL A 169 36.14 2.95 -10.20
N ALA A 170 35.24 3.91 -9.97
CA ALA A 170 35.10 5.09 -10.84
C ALA A 170 36.38 5.94 -10.86
N ARG A 171 37.04 6.14 -9.71
CA ARG A 171 38.34 6.85 -9.63
C ARG A 171 39.47 6.08 -10.32
N GLY A 172 39.44 4.74 -10.29
CA GLY A 172 40.39 3.89 -11.01
C GLY A 172 40.29 3.99 -12.53
N ALA A 173 39.07 4.15 -13.07
CA ALA A 173 38.84 4.34 -14.51
C ALA A 173 39.31 5.71 -15.01
N VAL A 174 39.08 6.77 -14.24
CA VAL A 174 39.50 8.15 -14.58
C VAL A 174 41.03 8.31 -14.60
N ASN A 175 41.76 7.60 -13.73
CA ASN A 175 43.22 7.63 -13.74
C ASN A 175 43.83 6.91 -14.95
N ARG A 176 43.16 5.89 -15.51
CA ARG A 176 43.61 5.18 -16.73
C ARG A 176 43.43 6.01 -18.00
N THR A 177 42.34 6.76 -18.11
CA THR A 177 42.13 7.68 -19.25
C THR A 177 43.06 8.89 -19.20
N ALA A 178 43.30 9.47 -18.02
CA ALA A 178 44.22 10.61 -17.86
C ALA A 178 45.70 10.25 -18.14
N SER A 179 46.13 9.02 -17.81
CA SER A 179 47.49 8.53 -18.07
C SER A 179 47.72 8.18 -19.55
N ASN A 180 46.71 7.65 -20.24
CA ASN A 180 46.78 7.42 -21.69
C ASN A 180 46.80 8.75 -22.46
N HIS A 181 45.98 9.73 -22.08
CA HIS A 181 45.93 11.02 -22.76
C HIS A 181 47.24 11.82 -22.63
N ARG A 182 47.93 11.73 -21.48
CA ARG A 182 49.27 12.33 -21.28
C ARG A 182 50.39 11.60 -22.03
N ARG A 183 50.26 10.29 -22.27
CA ARG A 183 51.21 9.53 -23.09
C ARG A 183 51.11 9.93 -24.56
N GLU A 184 49.90 10.02 -25.10
CA GLU A 184 49.68 10.45 -26.49
C GLU A 184 50.13 11.90 -26.74
N GLU A 185 49.90 12.81 -25.78
CA GLU A 185 50.33 14.20 -25.92
C GLU A 185 51.87 14.36 -25.90
N ASN A 186 52.56 13.54 -25.09
CA ASN A 186 54.03 13.53 -25.05
C ASN A 186 54.66 12.89 -26.30
N GLU A 187 54.02 11.89 -26.91
CA GLU A 187 54.45 11.32 -28.19
C GLU A 187 54.29 12.33 -29.34
N ARG A 188 53.17 13.07 -29.38
CA ARG A 188 52.95 14.14 -30.37
C ARG A 188 53.97 15.28 -30.22
N LYS A 189 54.31 15.68 -28.99
CA LYS A 189 55.35 16.70 -28.74
C LYS A 189 56.76 16.22 -29.10
N LYS A 190 57.06 14.92 -28.98
CA LYS A 190 58.33 14.34 -29.45
C LYS A 190 58.44 14.35 -30.98
N GLN A 191 57.36 14.00 -31.69
CA GLN A 191 57.33 14.01 -33.16
C GLN A 191 57.45 15.42 -33.76
N ALA A 192 56.85 16.44 -33.12
CA ALA A 192 56.97 17.84 -33.54
C ALA A 192 58.39 18.44 -33.34
N ARG A 193 59.16 17.94 -32.36
CA ARG A 193 60.56 18.35 -32.14
C ARG A 193 61.54 17.70 -33.11
N ALA A 194 61.25 16.49 -33.58
CA ALA A 194 62.08 15.80 -34.57
C ALA A 194 61.95 16.40 -35.99
N SER A 195 60.86 17.11 -36.27
CA SER A 195 60.56 17.73 -37.57
C SER A 195 61.02 19.20 -37.69
N SER A 196 61.59 19.77 -36.61
CA SER A 196 62.07 21.17 -36.54
C SER A 196 63.60 21.31 -36.41
N SER A 197 64.35 20.21 -36.65
CA SER A 197 65.82 20.20 -36.66
C SER A 197 66.42 19.76 -38.02
N GLN A 198 65.67 19.99 -39.11
CA GLN A 198 66.21 20.02 -40.47
C GLN A 198 66.51 21.45 -40.89
#